data_AF-A0AAV7YC65-F1
#
_entry.id   AF-A0AAV7YC65-F1
#
_cell.length_a   1.000
_cell.length_b   1.000
_cell.length_c   1.000
_cell.angle_alpha   90.00
_cell.angle_beta   90.00
_cell.angle_gamma   90.00
#
_symmetry.space_group_name_H-M   'P 1'
#
loop_
_entity.id
_entity.type
_entity.pdbx_description
1 polymer ?
#
loop_
_entity_poly.entity_id
_entity_poly.type
_entity_poly.pdbx_seq_one_letter_code
_entity_poly.pdbx_strand_id
1 'polypeptide(L)'
;MSFQKSTITNNQETEIEKKKKRVPVSSASTYKSKGQVFERDCEIFSCMLNQTNINSNNNKYYEIQIIEIGNGFILFTHWGRVGSNGYTNEKSYEKEDVCIEEFKKKFFQKTANRWNDRANFKCVQRKYNMLEIDY
;
A
#
# COMPACT_ATOMS: atom_id res chain seq x y z
N MET A 1 46.03 -40.39 3.13
CA MET A 1 45.59 -39.09 3.69
C MET A 1 44.96 -38.32 2.53
N SER A 2 43.66 -38.45 2.30
CA SER A 2 42.59 -37.53 2.78
C SER A 2 42.68 -36.16 2.09
N PHE A 3 41.66 -35.53 1.51
CA PHE A 3 40.21 -35.57 1.73
C PHE A 3 39.46 -35.16 0.44
N GLN A 4 38.30 -35.78 0.17
CA GLN A 4 37.25 -35.22 -0.70
C GLN A 4 36.65 -33.97 -0.04
N LYS A 5 36.55 -32.84 -0.77
CA LYS A 5 35.68 -31.73 -0.38
C LYS A 5 34.29 -31.99 -0.96
N SER A 6 33.40 -32.46 -0.09
CA SER A 6 31.97 -32.63 -0.34
C SER A 6 31.26 -31.27 -0.45
N THR A 7 30.42 -31.15 -1.46
CA THR A 7 29.37 -30.14 -1.62
C THR A 7 28.52 -30.04 -0.35
N ILE A 8 28.43 -28.86 0.25
CA ILE A 8 27.45 -28.58 1.31
C ILE A 8 26.47 -27.55 0.77
N THR A 9 25.23 -27.99 0.76
CA THR A 9 24.01 -27.41 0.22
C THR A 9 23.55 -26.22 1.06
N ASN A 10 23.55 -25.00 0.52
CA ASN A 10 22.82 -23.87 1.10
C ASN A 10 21.36 -23.88 0.63
N ASN A 11 20.60 -24.87 1.10
CA ASN A 11 19.14 -24.96 0.93
C ASN A 11 18.37 -24.34 2.11
N GLN A 12 19.02 -23.58 3.00
CA GLN A 12 18.39 -23.04 4.21
C GLN A 12 18.06 -21.53 4.15
N GLU A 13 18.60 -20.76 3.20
CA GLU A 13 18.18 -19.37 2.99
C GLU A 13 16.81 -19.25 2.31
N THR A 14 16.36 -20.28 1.58
CA THR A 14 15.13 -20.23 0.78
C THR A 14 13.85 -20.56 1.57
N GLU A 15 13.95 -20.97 2.84
CA GLU A 15 12.77 -21.30 3.67
C GLU A 15 12.39 -20.18 4.66
N ILE A 16 13.34 -19.36 5.12
CA ILE A 16 13.06 -18.22 6.01
C ILE A 16 12.39 -17.06 5.24
N GLU A 17 12.56 -17.02 3.92
CA GLU A 17 11.88 -16.09 3.02
C GLU A 17 10.42 -16.51 2.69
N LYS A 18 9.98 -17.70 3.14
CA LYS A 18 8.60 -18.17 2.95
C LYS A 18 7.66 -17.57 4.02
N LYS A 19 6.88 -16.59 3.55
CA LYS A 19 5.75 -15.87 4.19
C LYS A 19 6.10 -14.62 5.00
N LYS A 20 6.74 -13.62 4.36
CA LYS A 20 6.30 -12.25 4.64
C LYS A 20 4.80 -12.18 4.33
N LYS A 21 3.98 -11.84 5.32
CA LYS A 21 2.56 -11.56 5.08
C LYS A 21 2.49 -10.39 4.09
N ARG A 22 1.93 -10.65 2.91
CA ARG A 22 1.64 -9.59 1.95
C ARG A 22 0.58 -8.67 2.53
N VAL A 23 0.63 -7.41 2.13
CA VAL A 23 -0.41 -6.46 2.50
C VAL A 23 -1.74 -6.95 1.95
N PRO A 24 -2.78 -7.13 2.79
CA PRO A 24 -4.08 -7.56 2.32
C PRO A 24 -4.73 -6.44 1.50
N VAL A 25 -5.49 -6.84 0.50
CA VAL A 25 -6.41 -5.92 -0.18
C VAL A 25 -7.49 -5.48 0.82
N SER A 26 -7.83 -4.20 0.79
CA SER A 26 -8.82 -3.60 1.67
C SER A 26 -10.14 -4.37 1.65
N SER A 27 -10.72 -4.59 2.83
CA SER A 27 -11.97 -5.33 2.98
C SER A 27 -13.18 -4.62 2.36
N ALA A 28 -13.06 -3.31 2.13
CA ALA A 28 -14.04 -2.47 1.44
C ALA A 28 -13.94 -2.56 -0.09
N SER A 29 -12.91 -3.22 -0.63
CA SER A 29 -12.79 -3.45 -2.08
C SER A 29 -13.67 -4.61 -2.54
N THR A 30 -14.25 -4.47 -3.73
CA THR A 30 -14.95 -5.57 -4.42
C THR A 30 -13.99 -6.69 -4.87
N TYR A 31 -12.68 -6.40 -4.88
CA TYR A 31 -11.62 -7.28 -5.32
C TYR A 31 -10.79 -7.90 -4.18
N LYS A 32 -11.23 -7.75 -2.93
CA LYS A 32 -10.54 -8.25 -1.73
C LYS A 32 -10.14 -9.74 -1.74
N SER A 33 -10.85 -10.56 -2.50
CA SER A 33 -10.57 -12.00 -2.65
C SER A 33 -10.17 -12.41 -4.06
N LYS A 34 -9.98 -11.43 -4.97
CA LYS A 34 -9.73 -11.64 -6.40
C LYS A 34 -8.40 -11.07 -6.87
N GLY A 35 -7.85 -10.11 -6.14
CA GLY A 35 -6.58 -9.46 -6.45
C GLY A 35 -5.58 -9.53 -5.31
N GLN A 36 -4.43 -8.94 -5.56
CA GLN A 36 -3.37 -8.71 -4.59
C GLN A 36 -2.96 -7.25 -4.61
N VAL A 37 -2.44 -6.73 -3.49
CA VAL A 37 -1.83 -5.39 -3.50
C VAL A 37 -0.62 -5.42 -4.43
N PHE A 38 -0.53 -4.43 -5.31
CA PHE A 38 0.54 -4.31 -6.27
C PHE A 38 1.84 -3.90 -5.58
N GLU A 39 2.91 -4.61 -5.94
CA GLU A 39 4.27 -4.38 -5.46
C GLU A 39 5.22 -4.32 -6.65
N ARG A 40 6.13 -3.34 -6.67
CA ARG A 40 7.16 -3.20 -7.71
C ARG A 40 8.45 -2.73 -7.05
N ASP A 41 9.59 -3.31 -7.39
CA ASP A 41 10.92 -2.90 -6.88
C ASP A 41 11.00 -2.80 -5.34
N CYS A 42 10.41 -3.78 -4.64
CA CYS A 42 10.27 -3.81 -3.18
C CYS A 42 9.44 -2.66 -2.58
N GLU A 43 8.71 -1.91 -3.41
CA GLU A 43 7.79 -0.87 -3.02
C GLU A 43 6.35 -1.37 -3.07
N ILE A 44 5.64 -1.20 -1.96
CA ILE A 44 4.23 -1.60 -1.82
C ILE A 44 3.35 -0.38 -2.09
N PHE A 45 2.43 -0.49 -3.04
CA PHE A 45 1.51 0.60 -3.40
C PHE A 45 0.22 0.53 -2.57
N SER A 46 0.38 0.69 -1.25
CA SER A 46 -0.70 0.75 -0.27
C SER A 46 -0.34 1.77 0.80
N CYS A 47 -1.28 2.65 1.15
CA CYS A 47 -1.11 3.56 2.28
C CYS A 47 -2.45 3.90 2.93
N MET A 48 -2.40 4.08 4.25
CA MET A 48 -3.50 4.65 5.02
C MET A 48 -3.12 6.04 5.48
N LEU A 49 -4.04 6.97 5.29
CA LEU A 49 -3.87 8.37 5.67
C LEU A 49 -4.92 8.75 6.70
N ASN A 50 -4.55 9.60 7.65
CA ASN A 50 -5.45 10.10 8.66
C ASN A 50 -5.37 11.62 8.79
N GLN A 51 -6.51 12.26 8.98
CA GLN A 51 -6.63 13.68 9.29
C GLN A 51 -7.41 13.82 10.59
N THR A 52 -6.72 14.26 11.64
CA THR A 52 -7.33 14.55 12.94
C THR A 52 -7.33 16.06 13.19
N ASN A 53 -8.50 16.59 13.54
CA ASN A 53 -8.63 17.92 14.14
C ASN A 53 -9.28 17.77 15.51
N ILE A 54 -8.47 17.93 16.56
CA ILE A 54 -8.84 17.75 17.97
C ILE A 54 -9.97 18.70 18.36
N ASN A 55 -9.92 19.94 17.88
CA ASN A 55 -10.88 21.00 18.25
C ASN A 55 -12.28 20.79 17.66
N SER A 56 -12.44 19.90 16.69
CA SER A 56 -13.72 19.67 16.00
C SER A 56 -14.15 18.21 15.98
N ASN A 57 -13.49 17.33 16.76
CA ASN A 57 -13.68 15.88 16.74
C ASN A 57 -13.80 15.33 15.30
N ASN A 58 -12.93 15.82 14.42
CA ASN A 58 -12.93 15.45 13.00
C ASN A 58 -11.82 14.45 12.78
N ASN A 59 -12.18 13.17 12.78
CA ASN A 59 -11.29 12.06 12.48
C ASN A 59 -11.67 11.48 11.13
N LYS A 60 -10.88 11.75 10.10
CA LYS A 60 -11.14 11.30 8.73
C LYS A 60 -10.00 10.43 8.25
N TYR A 61 -10.31 9.29 7.66
CA TYR A 61 -9.32 8.42 7.04
C TYR A 61 -9.41 8.48 5.51
N TYR A 62 -8.31 8.10 4.86
CA TYR A 62 -8.22 7.95 3.42
C TYR A 62 -7.23 6.82 3.12
N GLU A 63 -7.73 5.69 2.64
CA GLU A 63 -6.96 4.55 2.16
C GLU A 63 -6.78 4.64 0.65
N ILE A 64 -5.58 4.30 0.18
CA ILE A 64 -5.25 4.20 -1.24
C ILE A 64 -4.48 2.90 -1.45
N GLN A 65 -4.92 2.09 -2.41
CA GLN A 65 -4.22 0.88 -2.82
C GLN A 65 -4.22 0.75 -4.34
N ILE A 66 -3.17 0.17 -4.90
CA ILE A 66 -3.23 -0.40 -6.24
C ILE A 66 -3.45 -1.90 -6.07
N ILE A 67 -4.49 -2.43 -6.70
CA ILE A 67 -4.84 -3.85 -6.69
C ILE A 67 -4.53 -4.41 -8.07
N GLU A 68 -3.67 -5.42 -8.13
CA GLU A 68 -3.36 -6.16 -9.34
C GLU A 68 -4.31 -7.35 -9.51
N ILE A 69 -4.88 -7.50 -10.72
CA ILE A 69 -5.83 -8.55 -11.06
C ILE A 69 -5.53 -9.05 -12.47
N GLY A 70 -4.92 -10.24 -12.57
CA GLY A 70 -4.44 -10.77 -13.84
C GLY A 70 -3.43 -9.80 -14.46
N ASN A 71 -3.76 -9.24 -15.62
CA ASN A 71 -2.92 -8.26 -16.32
C ASN A 71 -3.42 -6.81 -16.13
N GLY A 72 -4.42 -6.59 -15.28
CA GLY A 72 -5.03 -5.27 -15.05
C GLY A 72 -4.73 -4.74 -13.66
N PHE A 73 -4.88 -3.42 -13.51
CA PHE A 73 -4.63 -2.70 -12.26
C PHE A 73 -5.86 -1.90 -11.86
N ILE A 74 -6.15 -1.85 -10.56
CA ILE A 74 -7.27 -1.10 -10.02
C ILE A 74 -6.75 -0.14 -8.97
N LEU A 75 -6.96 1.15 -9.20
CA LEU A 75 -6.74 2.16 -8.17
C LEU A 75 -7.95 2.15 -7.24
N PHE A 76 -7.75 1.63 -6.05
CA PHE A 76 -8.73 1.62 -4.97
C PHE A 76 -8.50 2.82 -4.07
N THR A 77 -9.59 3.52 -3.74
CA THR A 77 -9.61 4.56 -2.71
C THR A 77 -10.81 4.39 -1.81
N HIS A 78 -10.60 4.53 -0.50
CA HIS A 78 -11.67 4.41 0.49
C HIS A 78 -11.52 5.48 1.56
N TRP A 79 -12.57 6.24 1.84
CA TRP A 79 -12.48 7.40 2.74
C TRP A 79 -13.76 7.65 3.50
N GLY A 80 -13.62 8.21 4.70
CA GLY A 80 -14.79 8.48 5.53
C GLY A 80 -14.41 9.07 6.87
N ARG A 81 -15.42 9.16 7.75
CA ARG A 81 -15.17 9.37 9.17
C ARG A 81 -14.76 8.04 9.79
N VAL A 82 -13.77 8.05 10.68
CA VAL A 82 -13.37 6.83 11.40
C VAL A 82 -14.57 6.28 12.18
N GLY A 83 -14.84 4.98 12.04
CA GLY A 83 -16.01 4.31 12.62
C GLY A 83 -17.29 4.35 11.78
N SER A 84 -17.25 4.93 10.58
CA SER A 84 -18.36 4.88 9.61
C SER A 84 -17.99 4.04 8.38
N ASN A 85 -18.97 3.59 7.60
CA ASN A 85 -18.74 2.79 6.39
C ASN A 85 -17.96 3.53 5.29
N GLY A 86 -17.92 4.87 5.32
CA GLY A 86 -17.20 5.66 4.33
C GLY A 86 -17.74 5.52 2.89
N TYR A 87 -16.88 5.89 1.94
CA TYR A 87 -17.13 5.85 0.50
C TYR A 87 -15.95 5.16 -0.18
N THR A 88 -16.25 4.41 -1.23
CA THR A 88 -15.25 3.68 -2.03
C THR A 88 -15.29 4.17 -3.46
N ASN A 89 -14.12 4.23 -4.10
CA ASN A 89 -13.98 4.39 -5.54
C ASN A 89 -12.91 3.45 -6.05
N GLU A 90 -13.26 2.71 -7.10
CA GLU A 90 -12.40 1.75 -7.79
C GLU A 90 -12.35 2.13 -9.27
N LYS A 91 -11.14 2.36 -9.78
CA LYS A 91 -10.94 2.71 -11.18
C LYS A 91 -9.92 1.76 -11.80
N SER A 92 -10.32 1.14 -12.91
CA SER A 92 -9.47 0.19 -13.65
C SER A 92 -8.52 0.90 -14.60
N TYR A 93 -7.33 0.32 -14.77
CA TYR A 93 -6.25 0.76 -15.63
C TYR A 93 -5.63 -0.47 -16.31
N GLU A 94 -5.29 -0.35 -17.59
CA GLU A 94 -4.61 -1.41 -18.34
C GLU A 94 -3.10 -1.38 -18.16
N LYS A 95 -2.54 -0.18 -17.90
CA LYS A 95 -1.09 0.03 -17.76
C LYS A 95 -0.74 0.37 -16.32
N GLU A 96 0.22 -0.36 -15.76
CA GLU A 96 0.72 -0.13 -14.40
C GLU A 96 1.23 1.30 -14.21
N ASP A 97 2.05 1.83 -15.14
CA ASP A 97 2.64 3.15 -14.99
C ASP A 97 1.60 4.26 -14.83
N VAL A 98 0.50 4.17 -15.60
CA VAL A 98 -0.62 5.14 -15.51
C VAL A 98 -1.34 5.03 -14.15
N CYS A 99 -1.50 3.80 -13.65
CA CYS A 99 -2.11 3.57 -12.34
C CYS A 99 -1.22 4.12 -11.20
N ILE A 100 0.09 3.89 -11.29
CA ILE A 100 1.10 4.40 -10.36
C ILE A 100 1.11 5.92 -10.35
N GLU A 101 1.08 6.57 -11.51
CA GLU A 101 1.02 8.04 -11.59
C GLU A 101 -0.22 8.60 -10.90
N GLU A 102 -1.39 8.00 -11.14
CA GLU A 102 -2.64 8.43 -10.51
C GLU A 102 -2.63 8.17 -8.99
N PHE A 103 -2.05 7.06 -8.53
CA PHE A 103 -1.81 6.80 -7.11
C PHE A 103 -0.94 7.90 -6.48
N LYS A 104 0.22 8.19 -7.07
CA LYS A 104 1.16 9.21 -6.58
C LYS A 104 0.52 10.60 -6.55
N LYS A 105 -0.28 10.92 -7.56
CA LYS A 105 -1.05 12.16 -7.65
C LYS A 105 -2.10 12.25 -6.54
N LYS A 106 -2.86 11.18 -6.26
CA LYS A 106 -3.83 11.16 -5.16
C LYS A 106 -3.14 11.33 -3.81
N PHE A 107 -2.05 10.61 -3.58
CA PHE A 107 -1.23 10.77 -2.37
C PHE A 107 -0.78 12.23 -2.19
N PHE A 108 -0.15 12.82 -3.21
CA PHE A 108 0.32 14.20 -3.16
C PHE A 108 -0.81 15.21 -2.92
N GLN A 109 -1.98 15.05 -3.55
CA GLN A 109 -3.13 15.93 -3.33
C GLN A 109 -3.60 15.93 -1.85
N LYS A 110 -3.54 14.77 -1.19
CA LYS A 110 -4.00 14.57 0.19
C LYS A 110 -2.96 14.95 1.23
N THR A 111 -1.68 14.73 0.97
CA THR A 111 -0.60 14.90 1.96
C THR A 111 0.29 16.12 1.68
N ALA A 112 0.29 16.65 0.45
CA ALA A 112 1.28 17.60 -0.06
C ALA A 112 2.74 17.08 -0.02
N ASN A 113 2.92 15.76 0.06
CA ASN A 113 4.21 15.08 0.04
C ASN A 113 4.32 14.20 -1.21
N ARG A 114 5.51 14.08 -1.79
CA ARG A 114 5.74 13.19 -2.93
C ARG A 114 5.85 11.75 -2.42
N TRP A 115 5.22 10.81 -3.12
CA TRP A 115 5.26 9.39 -2.73
C TRP A 115 6.69 8.83 -2.64
N ASN A 116 7.53 9.15 -3.63
CA ASN A 116 8.93 8.71 -3.67
C ASN A 116 9.77 9.31 -2.53
N ASP A 117 9.31 10.37 -1.86
CA ASP A 117 10.00 11.06 -0.76
C ASP A 117 9.26 10.87 0.58
N ARG A 118 8.44 9.81 0.69
CA ARG A 118 7.66 9.52 1.91
C ARG A 118 8.53 9.21 3.13
N ALA A 119 9.79 8.84 2.95
CA ALA A 119 10.73 8.67 4.06
C ALA A 119 10.99 9.99 4.80
N ASN A 120 10.88 11.13 4.10
CA ASN A 120 11.01 12.47 4.66
C ASN A 120 9.65 13.14 4.86
N PHE A 121 8.60 12.38 5.19
CA PHE A 121 7.23 12.88 5.29
C PHE A 121 7.12 14.06 6.24
N LYS A 122 6.51 15.16 5.78
CA LYS A 122 6.24 16.34 6.59
C LYS A 122 4.74 16.52 6.80
N CYS A 123 4.34 16.62 8.07
CA CYS A 123 2.98 16.98 8.42
C CYS A 123 2.66 18.39 7.90
N VAL A 124 1.60 18.52 7.10
CA VAL A 124 1.11 19.80 6.59
C VAL A 124 -0.23 20.13 7.24
N GLN A 125 -0.39 21.36 7.70
CA GLN A 125 -1.63 21.81 8.36
C GLN A 125 -2.83 21.59 7.43
N ARG A 126 -3.93 21.03 7.96
CA ARG A 126 -5.17 20.71 7.23
C ARG A 126 -5.02 19.70 6.09
N LYS A 127 -3.89 18.99 6.00
CA LYS A 127 -3.68 17.83 5.12
C LYS A 127 -3.78 16.54 5.91
N TYR A 128 -3.72 15.42 5.19
CA TYR A 128 -3.66 14.10 5.81
C TYR A 128 -2.22 13.77 6.18
N ASN A 129 -2.06 13.07 7.30
CA ASN A 129 -0.81 12.45 7.72
C ASN A 129 -0.78 10.99 7.26
N MET A 130 0.41 10.44 6.99
CA MET A 130 0.58 9.04 6.66
C MET A 130 0.65 8.22 7.95
N LEU A 131 -0.05 7.07 7.97
CA LEU A 131 0.04 6.11 9.07
C LEU A 131 0.95 4.95 8.65
N GLU A 132 1.84 4.56 9.55
CA GLU A 132 2.54 3.28 9.45
C GLU A 132 1.58 2.18 9.91
N ILE A 133 1.37 1.19 9.05
CA ILE A 133 0.56 0.00 9.35
C ILE A 133 1.50 -1.20 9.30
N ASP A 134 1.58 -1.90 10.42
CA ASP A 134 2.16 -3.23 10.50
C ASP A 134 1.09 -4.26 10.05
N TYR A 135 1.44 -5.12 9.09
CA TYR A 135 0.54 -6.13 8.51
C TYR A 135 0.92 -7.56 8.93
#